data_AF-A0A4P8KR26-F1
#
_entry.id   AF-A0A4P8KR26-F1
#
_cell.length_a   1.000
_cell.length_b   1.000
_cell.length_c   1.000
_cell.angle_alpha   90.00
_cell.angle_beta   90.00
_cell.angle_gamma   90.00
#
_symmetry.space_group_name_H-M   'P 1'
#
loop_
_entity.id
_entity.type
_entity.pdbx_description
1 polymer ?
#
loop_
_entity_poly.entity_id
_entity_poly.type
_entity_poly.pdbx_seq_one_letter_code
_entity_poly.pdbx_strand_id
1 'polypeptide(L)' 'MTGSDGVKEYRVQFKNYWSERNGDEVTERVMTLADARRFIAEHPETEYVILQRSAGDPPSIWSLLAEEEEG' A
#
# COMPACT_ATOMS: atom_id res chain seq x y z
N MET A 1 -31.07 -5.15 -2.37
CA MET A 1 -30.22 -4.70 -1.26
C MET A 1 -28.81 -5.10 -1.61
N THR A 2 -28.02 -4.14 -2.09
CA THR A 2 -26.65 -4.34 -2.56
C THR A 2 -25.82 -4.90 -1.42
N GLY A 3 -25.23 -6.07 -1.63
CA GLY A 3 -24.40 -6.75 -0.64
C GLY A 3 -23.37 -5.78 -0.10
N SER A 4 -23.16 -5.82 1.21
CA SER A 4 -21.99 -5.26 1.86
C SER A 4 -20.76 -6.03 1.37
N ASP A 5 -20.40 -5.81 0.11
CA ASP A 5 -19.18 -6.31 -0.50
C ASP A 5 -18.03 -5.66 0.27
N GLY A 6 -17.23 -6.51 0.93
CA GLY A 6 -16.31 -6.14 1.98
C GLY A 6 -15.44 -4.96 1.57
N VAL A 7 -15.57 -3.86 2.31
CA VAL A 7 -14.67 -2.71 2.21
C VAL A 7 -13.25 -3.25 2.41
N LYS A 8 -12.46 -3.25 1.34
CA LYS A 8 -11.06 -3.68 1.37
C LYS A 8 -10.20 -2.45 1.61
N GLU A 9 -9.47 -2.49 2.71
CA GLU A 9 -8.49 -1.47 3.06
C GLU A 9 -7.16 -1.87 2.41
N TYR A 10 -6.48 -0.91 1.79
CA TYR A 10 -5.16 -1.13 1.22
C TYR A 10 -4.17 -0.22 1.93
N ARG A 11 -3.07 -0.80 2.36
CA ARG A 11 -1.95 -0.11 2.97
C ARG A 11 -0.77 -0.26 2.03
N VAL A 12 -0.16 0.86 1.68
CA VAL A 12 1.04 0.88 0.85
C VAL A 12 2.18 1.37 1.70
N GLN A 13 3.26 0.61 1.71
CA GLN A 13 4.52 0.96 2.37
C GLN A 13 5.55 1.20 1.27
N PHE A 14 6.22 2.35 1.32
CA PHE A 14 7.25 2.70 0.34
C PHE A 14 8.64 2.54 0.96
N LYS A 15 9.45 1.66 0.39
CA LYS A 15 10.88 1.49 0.68
C LYS A 15 11.65 2.49 -0.20
N ASN A 16 11.85 3.68 0.35
CA ASN A 16 12.90 4.65 0.06
C ASN A 16 13.41 4.88 -1.39
N TYR A 17 13.03 6.05 -1.91
CA TYR A 17 13.95 7.10 -2.41
C TYR A 17 13.40 8.50 -1.98
N TRP A 18 12.07 8.59 -1.86
CA TRP A 18 11.35 9.76 -1.34
C TRP A 18 11.51 9.98 0.18
N SER A 19 11.63 8.89 0.95
CA SER A 19 11.77 8.91 2.42
C SER A 19 13.17 9.36 2.87
N GLU A 20 14.25 8.95 2.18
CA GLU A 20 15.62 9.41 2.47
C GLU A 20 15.82 10.91 2.21
N ARG A 21 15.15 11.48 1.18
CA ARG A 21 15.20 12.93 0.91
C ARG A 21 14.44 13.77 1.93
N ASN A 22 13.45 13.19 2.61
CA ASN A 22 12.63 13.87 3.61
C ASN A 22 12.96 13.47 5.06
N GLY A 23 13.88 12.52 5.27
CA GLY A 23 14.30 12.06 6.59
C GLY A 23 13.29 11.19 7.34
N ASP A 24 12.33 10.58 6.65
CA ASP A 24 11.22 9.83 7.26
C ASP A 24 11.39 8.32 7.07
N GLU A 25 11.35 7.58 8.17
CA GLU A 25 11.46 6.12 8.25
C GLU A 25 10.21 5.48 7.62
N VAL A 26 10.29 5.01 6.37
CA VAL A 26 9.22 4.29 5.66
C VAL A 26 7.86 5.02 5.66
N THR A 27 7.56 5.75 4.59
CA THR A 27 6.23 6.38 4.46
C THR A 27 5.15 5.30 4.30
N GLU A 28 4.36 5.06 5.35
CA GLU A 28 3.16 4.21 5.30
C GLU A 28 1.92 5.07 5.01
N ARG A 29 1.11 4.67 4.02
CA ARG A 29 -0.19 5.29 3.78
C ARG A 29 -1.29 4.27 3.50
N VAL A 30 -2.43 4.47 4.15
CA VAL A 30 -3.68 3.78 3.80
C VAL A 30 -4.36 4.57 2.68
N MET A 31 -4.53 3.94 1.52
CA MET A 31 -5.15 4.55 0.34
C MET A 31 -5.91 3.49 -0.47
N THR A 32 -6.60 3.89 -1.53
CA THR A 32 -7.23 2.90 -2.41
C THR A 32 -6.17 2.21 -3.28
N LEU A 33 -6.46 0.99 -3.77
CA LEU A 33 -5.57 0.31 -4.72
C LEU A 33 -5.34 1.12 -6.01
N ALA A 34 -6.32 1.93 -6.41
CA ALA A 34 -6.20 2.79 -7.59
C ALA A 34 -5.19 3.93 -7.35
N ASP A 35 -5.26 4.58 -6.19
CA ASP A 35 -4.29 5.61 -5.80
C ASP A 35 -2.89 5.04 -5.62
N ALA A 36 -2.78 3.85 -5.01
CA ALA A 36 -1.52 3.13 -4.86
C ALA A 36 -0.85 2.89 -6.21
N ARG A 37 -1.60 2.31 -7.16
CA ARG A 37 -1.12 2.04 -8.52
C ARG A 37 -0.72 3.31 -9.25
N ARG A 38 -1.49 4.38 -9.07
CA ARG A 38 -1.19 5.67 -9.67
C ARG A 38 0.12 6.23 -9.11
N PHE A 39 0.30 6.21 -7.79
CA PHE A 39 1.53 6.67 -7.15
C PHE A 39 2.75 5.87 -7.61
N ILE A 40 2.65 4.55 -7.66
CA ILE A 40 3.70 3.65 -8.17
C ILE A 40 4.04 3.98 -9.63
N ALA A 41 3.03 4.18 -10.48
CA ALA A 41 3.24 4.56 -11.87
C ALA A 41 3.89 5.94 -12.03
N GLU A 42 3.64 6.87 -11.10
CA GLU A 42 4.30 8.18 -11.06
C GLU A 42 5.74 8.09 -10.48
N HIS A 43 6.07 7.02 -9.76
CA HIS A 43 7.35 6.80 -9.08
C HIS A 43 7.89 5.37 -9.27
N PRO A 44 8.27 4.97 -10.50
CA PRO A 44 8.71 3.61 -10.81
C PRO A 44 10.05 3.24 -10.15
N GLU A 45 10.80 4.24 -9.66
CA GLU A 45 12.07 4.02 -8.94
C GLU A 45 11.88 3.77 -7.44
N THR A 46 10.64 3.76 -6.95
CA THR A 46 10.33 3.59 -5.53
C THR A 46 9.91 2.16 -5.26
N GLU A 47 10.65 1.45 -4.41
CA GLU A 47 10.25 0.12 -3.94
C GLU A 47 8.98 0.24 -3.10
N TYR A 48 8.06 -0.71 -3.26
CA TYR A 48 6.77 -0.65 -2.59
C TYR A 48 6.26 -2.02 -2.17
N VAL A 49 5.44 -1.99 -1.12
CA VAL A 49 4.69 -3.15 -0.62
C VAL A 49 3.23 -2.74 -0.48
N ILE A 50 2.35 -3.42 -1.21
CA ILE A 50 0.90 -3.27 -1.10
C ILE A 50 0.37 -4.39 -0.23
N LEU A 51 -0.20 -4.00 0.90
CA LEU A 51 -0.92 -4.85 1.83
C LEU A 51 -2.42 -4.62 1.66
N GLN A 52 -3.20 -5.69 1.73
CA GLN A 52 -4.66 -5.68 1.68
C GLN A 52 -5.22 -6.25 2.98
N ARG A 53 -6.29 -5.63 3.48
CA ARG A 53 -7.08 -6.14 4.60
C ARG A 53 -8.57 -6.10 4.24
N SER A 54 -9.32 -7.12 4.64
CA SER A 54 -10.78 -7.06 4.58
C SER A 54 -11.31 -6.32 5.81
N ALA A 55 -12.35 -5.51 5.68
CA ALA A 55 -12.97 -4.82 6.83
C ALA A 55 -13.48 -5.76 7.93
N GLY A 56 -13.64 -7.06 7.64
CA GLY A 56 -13.99 -8.10 8.63
C GLY A 56 -12.79 -8.72 9.36
N ASP A 57 -11.56 -8.50 8.89
CA ASP A 57 -10.35 -9.04 9.49
C ASP A 57 -9.84 -8.13 10.63
N PRO A 58 -9.20 -8.72 11.67
CA PRO A 58 -8.58 -7.96 12.75
C PRO A 58 -7.58 -6.93 12.19
N PRO A 59 -7.42 -5.75 12.82
CA PRO A 59 -6.56 -4.67 12.32
C PRO A 59 -5.08 -5.04 12.17
N SER A 60 -4.65 -6.13 12.80
CA SER A 60 -3.30 -6.68 12.73
C SER A 60 -3.09 -7.62 11.54
N ILE A 61 -4.15 -8.07 10.87
CA ILE A 61 -4.05 -9.04 9.78
C ILE A 61 -4.06 -8.30 8.45
N TRP A 62 -2.91 -8.31 7.79
CA TRP A 62 -2.69 -7.77 6.46
C TRP A 62 -2.16 -8.87 5.56
N SER A 63 -2.77 -9.01 4.40
CA SER A 63 -2.33 -9.93 3.36
C SER A 63 -1.49 -9.18 2.35
N LEU A 64 -0.31 -9.71 2.04
CA LEU A 64 0.51 -9.17 0.95
C LEU A 64 -0.24 -9.32 -0.38
N LEU A 65 -0.42 -8.21 -1.08
CA LEU A 65 -1.07 -8.18 -2.39
C LEU A 65 -0.05 -8.03 -3.52
N ALA A 66 0.95 -7.17 -3.34
CA ALA A 66 2.03 -6.95 -4.30
C ALA A 66 3.27 -6.43 -3.56
N GLU A 67 4.44 -6.84 -4.01
CA GLU A 67 5.74 -6.28 -3.62
C GLU A 67 6.56 -6.05 -4.88
N GLU A 68 7.29 -4.94 -4.92
CA GLU A 68 8.32 -4.69 -5.92
C GLU A 68 9.59 -4.27 -5.15
N GLU A 69 10.50 -5.23 -4.99
CA GLU A 69 11.89 -5.00 -4.55
C GLU A 69 12.75 -4.99 -5.81
N GLU A 70 13.70 -4.05 -5.92
CA GLU A 70 14.63 -3.99 -7.06
C GLU A 70 15.35 -5.34 -7.23
N GLY A 71 15.24 -5.93 -8.42
CA GLY A 71 15.92 -7.18 -8.79
C GLY A 71 17.16 -6.93 -9.65
#